data_AF-A0A9Q0V1F4-F1
#
_entry.id   AF-A0A9Q0V1F4-F1
#
_cell.length_a   1.000
_cell.length_b   1.000
_cell.length_c   1.000
_cell.angle_alpha   90.00
_cell.angle_beta   90.00
_cell.angle_gamma   90.00
#
_symmetry.space_group_name_H-M   'P 1'
#
loop_
_entity.id
_entity.type
_entity.pdbx_description
1 polymer ?
#
loop_
_entity_poly.entity_id
_entity_poly.type
_entity_poly.pdbx_seq_one_letter_code
_entity_poly.pdbx_strand_id
1 'polypeptide(L)'
;MFNYLISLLIIGWDFLAERTYSAPQKWMKGKGRVTLQFGCCYNYATDKNGNPPGIIQDEMVDPMPDLFKVIIRRLVRWHVMPPTCVPDSCIVNIYEEGDCIPPHIDSHDFVRPFCTVSFLSACNIVFGSRLKIVGPGDFDGPIAIPLPVGSVLVLNGNGADVAKHCVPSVPTKRISITFRKMDKAKLPIGFVPEPGLQGIQPLPYELDKTRLNSPKSEPYMKRWPLGKEGKKEGRRPAENDSQSEPYYSGQSRQPAAYQWRIKENIDRADG
;
A
#
# COMPACT_ATOMS: atom_id res chain seq x y z
N MET A 1 2.27 -18.37 6.11
CA MET A 1 2.74 -17.55 4.98
C MET A 1 4.23 -17.26 5.05
N PHE A 2 4.76 -16.71 6.15
CA PHE A 2 6.21 -16.52 6.27
C PHE A 2 7.00 -17.80 6.02
N ASN A 3 6.63 -18.90 6.68
CA ASN A 3 7.21 -20.22 6.44
C ASN A 3 6.94 -20.77 5.03
N TYR A 4 5.90 -20.32 4.33
CA TYR A 4 5.60 -20.73 2.94
C TYR A 4 6.43 -19.94 1.93
N LEU A 5 6.61 -18.65 2.13
CA LEU A 5 7.51 -17.82 1.34
C LEU A 5 8.97 -18.22 1.58
N ILE A 6 9.33 -18.49 2.84
CA ILE A 6 10.61 -19.10 3.20
C ILE A 6 10.72 -20.51 2.60
N SER A 7 9.66 -21.31 2.62
CA SER A 7 9.64 -22.62 1.96
C SER A 7 9.77 -22.51 0.44
N LEU A 8 9.17 -21.51 -0.23
CA LEU A 8 9.42 -21.22 -1.64
C LEU A 8 10.87 -20.75 -1.87
N LEU A 9 11.45 -20.02 -0.92
CA LEU A 9 12.86 -19.61 -0.92
C LEU A 9 13.82 -20.79 -0.62
N ILE A 10 13.38 -21.84 0.07
CA ILE A 10 14.20 -22.97 0.55
C ILE A 10 14.02 -24.25 -0.28
N ILE A 11 12.81 -24.56 -0.76
CA ILE A 11 12.44 -25.84 -1.41
C ILE A 11 12.83 -25.88 -2.90
N GLY A 12 13.27 -24.76 -3.47
CA GLY A 12 14.07 -24.79 -4.70
C GLY A 12 13.65 -23.77 -5.72
N TRP A 13 14.47 -22.73 -5.86
CA TRP A 13 14.51 -21.89 -7.06
C TRP A 13 14.77 -22.72 -8.32
N ASP A 14 15.34 -23.91 -8.18
CA ASP A 14 15.68 -24.84 -9.26
C ASP A 14 14.47 -25.38 -10.06
N PHE A 15 13.23 -25.18 -9.58
CA PHE A 15 12.01 -25.65 -10.25
C PHE A 15 11.11 -24.53 -10.78
N LEU A 16 11.48 -23.26 -10.60
CA LEU A 16 10.70 -22.15 -11.14
C LEU A 16 11.02 -21.94 -12.62
N ALA A 17 10.02 -21.55 -13.41
CA ALA A 17 10.26 -21.12 -14.78
C ALA A 17 11.19 -19.91 -14.81
N GLU A 18 12.00 -19.79 -15.86
CA GLU A 18 13.08 -18.79 -15.96
C GLU A 18 12.57 -17.35 -15.75
N ARG A 19 11.36 -17.03 -16.23
CA ARG A 19 10.74 -15.70 -16.11
C ARG A 19 9.99 -15.46 -14.81
N THR A 20 9.76 -16.51 -14.01
CA THR A 20 9.10 -16.40 -12.71
C THR A 20 10.00 -15.68 -11.71
N TYR A 21 11.31 -15.89 -11.75
CA TYR A 21 12.25 -15.38 -10.77
C TYR A 21 13.26 -14.40 -11.40
N SER A 22 13.53 -13.29 -10.71
CA SER A 22 14.60 -12.38 -11.08
C SER A 22 15.31 -11.85 -9.85
N ALA A 23 16.62 -12.07 -9.77
CA ALA A 23 17.48 -11.54 -8.73
C ALA A 23 18.65 -10.77 -9.37
N PRO A 24 18.64 -9.44 -9.30
CA PRO A 24 19.75 -8.65 -9.80
C PRO A 24 20.98 -8.83 -8.90
N GLN A 25 22.16 -8.85 -9.50
CA GLN A 25 23.40 -8.71 -8.72
C GLN A 25 23.43 -7.32 -8.08
N LYS A 26 23.41 -7.26 -6.75
CA LYS A 26 23.40 -5.99 -6.01
C LYS A 26 24.74 -5.29 -6.19
N TRP A 27 24.74 -4.19 -6.95
CA TRP A 27 25.92 -3.37 -7.21
C TRP A 27 25.87 -2.00 -6.53
N MET A 28 24.69 -1.57 -6.06
CA MET A 28 24.52 -0.36 -5.25
C MET A 28 23.27 -0.44 -4.38
N LYS A 29 23.16 0.48 -3.40
CA LYS A 29 21.93 0.69 -2.60
C LYS A 29 20.74 0.94 -3.53
N GLY A 30 19.62 0.27 -3.26
CA GLY A 30 18.41 0.34 -4.09
C GLY A 30 18.38 -0.61 -5.29
N LYS A 31 19.42 -1.41 -5.55
CA LYS A 31 19.54 -2.30 -6.74
C LYS A 31 19.72 -3.78 -6.40
N GLY A 32 19.20 -4.26 -5.27
CA GLY A 32 19.24 -5.68 -4.88
C GLY A 32 17.89 -6.40 -4.84
N ARG A 33 16.78 -5.71 -5.13
CA ARG A 33 15.42 -6.25 -4.95
C ARG A 33 15.20 -7.47 -5.85
N VAL A 34 14.87 -8.60 -5.23
CA VAL A 34 14.45 -9.83 -5.90
C VAL A 34 12.95 -9.78 -6.19
N THR A 35 12.54 -10.28 -7.34
CA THR A 35 11.13 -10.34 -7.74
C THR A 35 10.72 -11.74 -8.16
N LEU A 36 9.53 -12.17 -7.73
CA LEU A 36 8.84 -13.33 -8.28
C LEU A 36 7.54 -12.89 -8.96
N GLN A 37 7.22 -13.43 -10.12
CA GLN A 37 6.03 -13.10 -10.89
C GLN A 37 5.20 -14.34 -11.15
N PHE A 38 3.91 -14.29 -10.86
CA PHE A 38 2.97 -15.39 -11.10
C PHE A 38 1.78 -14.89 -11.92
N GLY A 39 1.27 -15.75 -12.80
CA GLY A 39 0.16 -15.46 -13.70
C GLY A 39 0.55 -14.72 -14.99
N CYS A 40 1.53 -13.81 -14.95
CA CYS A 40 2.10 -13.18 -16.16
C CYS A 40 3.56 -12.76 -16.00
N CYS A 41 4.29 -12.74 -17.11
CA CYS A 41 5.61 -12.11 -17.20
C CYS A 41 5.46 -10.61 -17.49
N TYR A 42 5.85 -9.75 -16.55
CA TYR A 42 5.96 -8.31 -16.80
C TYR A 42 7.41 -7.89 -16.96
N ASN A 43 7.69 -7.14 -18.03
CA ASN A 43 8.97 -6.53 -18.32
C ASN A 43 8.99 -5.06 -17.88
N TYR A 44 10.01 -4.69 -17.11
CA TYR A 44 10.14 -3.36 -16.50
C TYR A 44 10.93 -2.36 -17.35
N ALA A 45 11.54 -2.82 -18.44
CA ALA A 45 12.39 -2.00 -19.30
C ALA A 45 11.96 -2.13 -20.76
N THR A 46 12.36 -1.18 -21.60
CA THR A 46 12.26 -1.35 -23.05
C THR A 46 13.12 -2.54 -23.46
N ASP A 47 12.56 -3.45 -24.25
CA ASP A 47 13.29 -4.63 -24.71
C ASP A 47 14.25 -4.30 -25.88
N LYS A 48 15.01 -5.30 -26.33
CA LYS A 48 15.98 -5.15 -27.43
C LYS A 48 15.32 -4.79 -28.77
N ASN A 49 14.02 -5.05 -28.91
CA ASN A 49 13.24 -4.76 -30.11
C ASN A 49 12.55 -3.39 -30.03
N GLY A 50 12.73 -2.65 -28.94
CA GLY A 50 12.13 -1.33 -28.73
C GLY A 50 10.71 -1.37 -28.15
N ASN A 51 10.20 -2.53 -27.76
CA ASN A 51 8.87 -2.63 -27.15
C ASN A 51 8.89 -1.99 -25.76
N PRO A 52 7.84 -1.21 -25.39
CA PRO A 52 7.78 -0.56 -24.09
C PRO A 52 7.61 -1.57 -22.94
N PRO A 53 7.87 -1.17 -21.67
CA PRO A 53 7.53 -1.97 -20.50
C PRO A 53 6.07 -2.41 -20.51
N GLY A 54 5.82 -3.67 -20.16
CA GLY A 54 4.49 -4.27 -20.29
C GLY A 54 4.47 -5.76 -20.00
N ILE A 55 3.27 -6.34 -20.05
CA ILE A 55 3.10 -7.80 -20.04
C ILE A 55 3.61 -8.37 -21.36
N ILE A 56 4.50 -9.37 -21.26
CA ILE A 56 4.97 -10.15 -22.41
C ILE A 56 4.02 -11.33 -22.59
N GLN A 57 3.23 -11.33 -23.67
CA GLN A 57 2.13 -12.29 -23.85
C GLN A 57 2.59 -13.69 -24.28
N ASP A 58 3.77 -13.81 -24.89
CA ASP A 58 4.37 -15.06 -25.36
C ASP A 58 5.30 -15.71 -24.32
N GLU A 59 5.52 -15.06 -23.18
CA GLU A 59 6.34 -15.58 -22.08
C GLU A 59 5.46 -16.13 -20.96
N MET A 60 5.74 -17.38 -20.58
CA MET A 60 5.02 -18.05 -19.50
C MET A 60 5.79 -17.93 -18.18
N VAL A 61 5.04 -17.73 -17.10
CA VAL A 61 5.52 -17.82 -15.71
C VAL A 61 4.73 -18.90 -14.98
N ASP A 62 5.19 -19.24 -13.79
CA ASP A 62 4.49 -20.19 -12.93
C ASP A 62 3.06 -19.73 -12.60
N PRO A 63 2.13 -20.70 -12.43
CA PRO A 63 0.77 -20.39 -12.02
C PRO A 63 0.74 -19.80 -10.60
N MET A 64 -0.36 -19.12 -10.28
CA MET A 64 -0.57 -18.56 -8.95
C MET A 64 -0.47 -19.66 -7.87
N PRO A 65 0.39 -19.52 -6.85
CA PRO A 65 0.48 -20.49 -5.76
C PRO A 65 -0.83 -20.59 -4.95
N ASP A 66 -1.19 -21.78 -4.47
CA ASP A 66 -2.48 -21.99 -3.79
C ASP A 66 -2.69 -21.11 -2.54
N LEU A 67 -1.61 -20.87 -1.77
CA LEU A 67 -1.68 -19.94 -0.65
C LEU A 67 -2.08 -18.53 -1.11
N PHE A 68 -1.62 -18.10 -2.28
CA PHE A 68 -1.95 -16.79 -2.83
C PHE A 68 -3.40 -16.74 -3.30
N LYS A 69 -3.92 -17.83 -3.86
CA LYS A 69 -5.35 -17.98 -4.17
C LYS A 69 -6.22 -17.85 -2.92
N VAL A 70 -5.78 -18.37 -1.77
CA VAL A 70 -6.48 -18.19 -0.47
C VAL A 70 -6.54 -16.72 -0.07
N ILE A 71 -5.43 -15.98 -0.22
CA ILE A 71 -5.38 -14.54 0.10
C ILE A 71 -6.33 -13.77 -0.82
N ILE A 72 -6.28 -14.02 -2.13
CA ILE A 72 -7.16 -13.36 -3.11
C ILE A 72 -8.63 -13.59 -2.76
N ARG A 73 -9.02 -14.84 -2.45
CA ARG A 73 -10.39 -15.14 -2.01
C ARG A 73 -10.76 -14.35 -0.76
N ARG A 74 -9.86 -14.20 0.21
CA ARG A 74 -10.12 -13.42 1.43
C ARG A 74 -10.27 -11.93 1.12
N LEU A 75 -9.41 -11.37 0.28
CA LEU A 75 -9.48 -9.96 -0.14
C LEU A 75 -10.83 -9.64 -0.79
N VAL A 76 -11.34 -10.51 -1.65
CA VAL A 76 -12.65 -10.33 -2.30
C VAL A 76 -13.80 -10.54 -1.31
N ARG A 77 -13.75 -11.62 -0.51
CA ARG A 77 -14.79 -11.92 0.48
C ARG A 77 -14.95 -10.82 1.52
N TRP A 78 -13.87 -10.11 1.84
CA TRP A 78 -13.85 -9.04 2.84
C TRP A 78 -14.06 -7.64 2.25
N HIS A 79 -14.50 -7.54 0.99
CA HIS A 79 -14.75 -6.28 0.30
C HIS A 79 -13.50 -5.38 0.12
N VAL A 80 -12.29 -5.93 0.25
CA VAL A 80 -11.03 -5.20 0.01
C VAL A 80 -10.80 -5.03 -1.50
N MET A 81 -11.07 -6.09 -2.25
CA MET A 81 -11.05 -6.08 -3.72
C MET A 81 -12.46 -6.36 -4.24
N PRO A 82 -12.94 -5.65 -5.27
CA PRO A 82 -14.27 -5.90 -5.80
C PRO A 82 -14.31 -7.22 -6.57
N PRO A 83 -15.45 -7.94 -6.58
CA PRO A 83 -15.59 -9.20 -7.34
C PRO A 83 -15.48 -9.00 -8.86
N THR A 84 -15.60 -7.77 -9.35
CA THR A 84 -15.35 -7.41 -10.75
C THR A 84 -13.85 -7.30 -11.09
N CYS A 85 -12.99 -7.17 -10.08
CA CYS A 85 -11.54 -7.01 -10.20
C CYS A 85 -10.78 -8.04 -9.35
N VAL A 86 -11.12 -9.33 -9.49
CA VAL A 86 -10.36 -10.42 -8.86
C VAL A 86 -8.97 -10.52 -9.49
N PRO A 87 -7.87 -10.41 -8.71
CA PRO A 87 -6.52 -10.59 -9.23
C PRO A 87 -6.30 -11.97 -9.85
N ASP A 88 -5.60 -11.98 -10.99
CA ASP A 88 -5.16 -13.15 -11.74
C ASP A 88 -3.64 -13.19 -11.92
N SER A 89 -2.94 -12.17 -11.42
CA SER A 89 -1.48 -12.08 -11.40
C SER A 89 -0.99 -11.54 -10.06
N CYS A 90 0.25 -11.85 -9.71
CA CYS A 90 0.90 -11.19 -8.58
C CYS A 90 2.41 -11.07 -8.79
N ILE A 91 2.98 -10.07 -8.11
CA ILE A 91 4.42 -9.92 -7.97
C ILE A 91 4.79 -9.95 -6.49
N VAL A 92 5.71 -10.84 -6.12
CA VAL A 92 6.37 -10.85 -4.82
C VAL A 92 7.65 -10.04 -4.95
N ASN A 93 7.79 -9.02 -4.11
CA ASN A 93 9.00 -8.23 -3.99
C ASN A 93 9.69 -8.60 -2.69
N ILE A 94 10.95 -9.01 -2.77
CA ILE A 94 11.80 -9.34 -1.62
C ILE A 94 12.92 -8.33 -1.59
N TYR A 95 13.07 -7.66 -0.45
CA TYR A 95 14.00 -6.57 -0.24
C TYR A 95 14.98 -6.95 0.85
N GLU A 96 16.26 -6.78 0.59
CA GLU A 96 17.26 -6.66 1.65
C GLU A 96 17.39 -5.20 2.08
N GLU A 97 18.06 -4.97 3.21
CA GLU A 97 18.33 -3.62 3.71
C GLU A 97 18.91 -2.71 2.61
N GLY A 98 18.35 -1.51 2.51
CA GLY A 98 18.72 -0.52 1.51
C GLY A 98 18.09 -0.70 0.13
N ASP A 99 17.40 -1.81 -0.16
CA ASP A 99 16.69 -1.99 -1.44
C ASP A 99 15.45 -1.12 -1.53
N CYS A 100 15.02 -0.80 -2.75
CA CYS A 100 13.96 0.17 -3.01
C CYS A 100 13.09 -0.25 -4.21
N ILE A 101 12.00 0.48 -4.43
CA ILE A 101 11.34 0.58 -5.74
C ILE A 101 11.41 2.04 -6.17
N PRO A 102 12.02 2.37 -7.32
CA PRO A 102 12.02 3.73 -7.85
C PRO A 102 10.62 4.29 -8.12
N PRO A 103 10.47 5.63 -8.20
CA PRO A 103 9.24 6.29 -8.62
C PRO A 103 8.66 5.76 -9.92
N HIS A 104 7.43 5.25 -9.88
CA HIS A 104 6.72 4.74 -11.06
C HIS A 104 5.19 4.87 -10.90
N ILE A 105 4.48 4.60 -11.99
CA ILE A 105 3.05 4.35 -12.03
C ILE A 105 2.91 2.91 -12.55
N ASP A 106 2.09 2.08 -11.91
CA ASP A 106 1.84 0.72 -12.40
C ASP A 106 1.23 0.76 -13.81
N SER A 107 1.66 -0.17 -14.66
CA SER A 107 1.19 -0.25 -16.04
C SER A 107 -0.33 -0.34 -16.14
N HIS A 108 -0.86 0.23 -17.21
CA HIS A 108 -2.26 0.11 -17.61
C HIS A 108 -2.60 -1.25 -18.24
N ASP A 109 -1.59 -2.12 -18.39
CA ASP A 109 -1.82 -3.54 -18.68
C ASP A 109 -2.52 -4.27 -17.51
N PHE A 110 -2.58 -3.64 -16.33
CA PHE A 110 -3.33 -4.11 -15.18
C PHE A 110 -4.54 -3.21 -14.94
N VAL A 111 -5.70 -3.81 -14.73
CA VAL A 111 -6.93 -3.09 -14.40
C VAL A 111 -6.95 -2.70 -12.92
N ARG A 112 -7.73 -1.66 -12.61
CA ARG A 112 -7.76 -1.01 -11.29
C ARG A 112 -9.09 -1.36 -10.60
N PRO A 113 -9.13 -1.47 -9.25
CA PRO A 113 -8.00 -1.29 -8.34
C PRO A 113 -7.04 -2.48 -8.35
N PHE A 114 -5.86 -2.28 -7.78
CA PHE A 114 -4.94 -3.35 -7.37
C PHE A 114 -4.52 -3.16 -5.92
N CYS A 115 -3.90 -4.15 -5.31
CA CYS A 115 -3.50 -4.04 -3.91
C CYS A 115 -2.13 -4.64 -3.59
N THR A 116 -1.47 -4.10 -2.57
CA THR A 116 -0.20 -4.59 -2.04
C THR A 116 -0.35 -4.98 -0.59
N VAL A 117 0.05 -6.21 -0.26
CA VAL A 117 0.10 -6.72 1.13
C VAL A 117 1.55 -6.70 1.62
N SER A 118 1.78 -6.16 2.81
CA SER A 118 3.13 -6.00 3.39
C SER A 118 3.44 -7.09 4.43
N PHE A 119 4.66 -7.62 4.41
CA PHE A 119 5.14 -8.67 5.30
C PHE A 119 6.55 -8.36 5.84
N LEU A 120 6.88 -9.02 6.95
CA LEU A 120 8.16 -9.01 7.68
C LEU A 120 8.48 -7.72 8.41
N SER A 121 8.43 -6.60 7.72
CA SER A 121 8.76 -5.30 8.29
C SER A 121 7.84 -4.21 7.74
N ALA A 122 7.67 -3.17 8.55
CA ALA A 122 6.96 -1.97 8.13
C ALA A 122 7.88 -1.08 7.28
N CYS A 123 7.30 -0.42 6.28
CA CYS A 123 7.99 0.59 5.47
C CYS A 123 6.97 1.60 4.95
N ASN A 124 7.39 2.81 4.66
CA ASN A 124 6.52 3.78 4.02
C ASN A 124 6.46 3.53 2.51
N ILE A 125 5.32 3.82 1.91
CA ILE A 125 5.23 4.11 0.48
C ILE A 125 5.06 5.62 0.32
N VAL A 126 5.75 6.20 -0.67
CA VAL A 126 5.74 7.66 -0.88
C VAL A 126 5.04 7.96 -2.20
N PHE A 127 4.13 8.95 -2.19
CA PHE A 127 3.34 9.39 -3.34
C PHE A 127 3.62 10.84 -3.71
N GLY A 128 3.53 11.17 -4.99
CA GLY A 128 3.58 12.53 -5.49
C GLY A 128 3.52 12.62 -7.02
N SER A 129 3.16 13.79 -7.55
CA SER A 129 3.24 14.05 -9.01
C SER A 129 4.70 14.10 -9.50
N ARG A 130 5.60 14.59 -8.63
CA ARG A 130 7.05 14.56 -8.81
C ARG A 130 7.69 14.11 -7.49
N LEU A 131 8.45 13.02 -7.53
CA LEU A 131 9.22 12.50 -6.41
C LEU A 131 10.69 12.88 -6.59
N LYS A 132 11.31 13.40 -5.54
CA LYS A 132 12.71 13.85 -5.56
C LYS A 132 13.62 12.67 -5.25
N ILE A 133 14.73 12.55 -5.98
CA ILE A 133 15.80 11.61 -5.66
C ILE A 133 16.72 12.30 -4.65
N VAL A 134 16.75 11.80 -3.41
CA VAL A 134 17.60 12.36 -2.34
C VAL A 134 18.97 11.67 -2.33
N GLY A 135 18.98 10.38 -2.68
CA GLY A 135 20.19 9.58 -2.78
C GLY A 135 19.92 8.22 -3.39
N PRO A 136 20.94 7.34 -3.45
CA PRO A 136 20.79 5.95 -3.89
C PRO A 136 19.67 5.21 -3.14
N GLY A 137 18.54 4.96 -3.81
CA GLY A 137 17.37 4.28 -3.25
C GLY A 137 16.50 5.13 -2.31
N ASP A 138 16.89 6.36 -2.02
CA ASP A 138 16.15 7.27 -1.15
C ASP A 138 15.39 8.31 -1.97
N PHE A 139 14.09 8.41 -1.69
CA PHE A 139 13.16 9.30 -2.41
C PHE A 139 12.33 10.10 -1.43
N ASP A 140 12.01 11.34 -1.81
CA ASP A 140 11.16 12.25 -1.03
C ASP A 140 9.94 12.68 -1.83
N GLY A 141 8.83 12.90 -1.13
CA GLY A 141 7.54 13.21 -1.72
C GLY A 141 6.53 13.77 -0.71
N PRO A 142 5.47 14.43 -1.19
CA PRO A 142 4.54 15.16 -0.35
C PRO A 142 3.72 14.28 0.60
N ILE A 143 3.53 12.99 0.28
CA ILE A 143 2.71 12.07 1.06
C ILE A 143 3.48 10.79 1.30
N ALA A 144 3.68 10.42 2.57
CA ALA A 144 4.22 9.13 2.98
C ALA A 144 3.15 8.36 3.76
N ILE A 145 2.80 7.17 3.29
CA ILE A 145 1.82 6.30 3.94
C ILE A 145 2.58 5.12 4.57
N PRO A 146 2.49 4.90 5.89
CA PRO A 146 3.10 3.74 6.52
C PRO A 146 2.38 2.46 6.08
N LEU A 147 3.15 1.41 5.79
CA LEU A 147 2.65 0.07 5.50
C LEU A 147 3.09 -0.90 6.62
N PRO A 148 2.31 -1.02 7.71
CA PRO A 148 2.58 -1.99 8.77
C PRO A 148 2.60 -3.43 8.25
N VAL A 149 3.22 -4.33 9.02
CA VAL A 149 3.17 -5.78 8.72
C VAL A 149 1.72 -6.25 8.74
N GLY A 150 1.31 -6.94 7.68
CA GLY A 150 -0.06 -7.43 7.48
C GLY A 150 -1.04 -6.41 6.90
N SER A 151 -0.62 -5.15 6.68
CA SER A 151 -1.46 -4.15 6.02
C SER A 151 -1.71 -4.48 4.54
N VAL A 152 -2.86 -4.03 4.04
CA VAL A 152 -3.23 -4.06 2.62
C VAL A 152 -3.43 -2.63 2.14
N LEU A 153 -2.62 -2.19 1.18
CA LEU A 153 -2.81 -0.93 0.47
C LEU A 153 -3.59 -1.19 -0.82
N VAL A 154 -4.72 -0.52 -1.03
CA VAL A 154 -5.49 -0.57 -2.27
C VAL A 154 -5.25 0.70 -3.06
N LEU A 155 -4.86 0.56 -4.33
CA LEU A 155 -4.57 1.66 -5.25
C LEU A 155 -5.66 1.76 -6.30
N ASN A 156 -6.28 2.94 -6.39
CA ASN A 156 -7.35 3.25 -7.34
C ASN A 156 -7.35 4.75 -7.72
N GLY A 157 -7.97 5.07 -8.86
CA GLY A 157 -8.10 6.44 -9.38
C GLY A 157 -6.78 7.18 -9.40
N ASN A 158 -6.76 8.44 -8.97
CA ASN A 158 -5.55 9.28 -9.01
C ASN A 158 -4.34 8.66 -8.29
N GLY A 159 -4.54 7.86 -7.24
CA GLY A 159 -3.45 7.17 -6.55
C GLY A 159 -2.79 6.04 -7.35
N ALA A 160 -3.54 5.46 -8.30
CA ALA A 160 -3.06 4.41 -9.20
C ALA A 160 -2.66 4.94 -10.59
N ASP A 161 -3.33 5.98 -11.09
CA ASP A 161 -3.27 6.39 -12.50
C ASP A 161 -2.46 7.66 -12.73
N VAL A 162 -2.31 8.52 -11.71
CA VAL A 162 -1.72 9.87 -11.86
C VAL A 162 -0.51 10.07 -10.96
N ALA A 163 -0.63 9.71 -9.68
CA ALA A 163 0.44 9.87 -8.72
C ALA A 163 1.53 8.81 -8.96
N LYS A 164 2.78 9.26 -9.06
CA LYS A 164 3.91 8.34 -8.93
C LYS A 164 3.98 7.87 -7.50
N HIS A 165 4.42 6.63 -7.32
CA HIS A 165 4.74 6.09 -6.03
C HIS A 165 6.08 5.36 -6.03
N CYS A 166 6.70 5.28 -4.86
CA CYS A 166 7.94 4.56 -4.66
C CYS A 166 8.00 3.91 -3.28
N VAL A 167 8.81 2.86 -3.15
CA VAL A 167 9.24 2.34 -1.86
C VAL A 167 10.66 2.86 -1.66
N PRO A 168 10.90 3.80 -0.73
CA PRO A 168 12.26 4.23 -0.41
C PRO A 168 13.05 3.08 0.20
N SER A 169 14.36 3.26 0.37
CA SER A 169 15.23 2.23 0.93
C SER A 169 14.68 1.64 2.22
N VAL A 170 14.47 0.33 2.20
CA VAL A 170 13.90 -0.38 3.35
C VAL A 170 14.95 -0.45 4.47
N PRO A 171 14.54 -0.24 5.74
CA PRO A 171 15.46 -0.22 6.88
C PRO A 171 15.89 -1.64 7.29
N THR A 172 15.11 -2.66 6.93
CA THR A 172 15.37 -4.07 7.23
C THR A 172 14.76 -4.93 6.13
N LYS A 173 15.05 -6.24 6.17
CA LYS A 173 14.46 -7.21 5.23
C LYS A 173 12.94 -7.08 5.19
N ARG A 174 12.38 -6.96 3.99
CA ARG A 174 10.95 -6.75 3.76
C ARG A 174 10.44 -7.68 2.67
N ILE A 175 9.18 -8.08 2.75
CA ILE A 175 8.49 -8.70 1.62
C ILE A 175 7.18 -7.95 1.37
N SER A 176 6.82 -7.74 0.11
CA SER A 176 5.46 -7.34 -0.25
C SER A 176 4.94 -8.11 -1.45
N ILE A 177 3.65 -8.39 -1.46
CA ILE A 177 2.97 -9.05 -2.59
C ILE A 177 1.97 -8.07 -3.17
N THR A 178 2.12 -7.73 -4.45
CA THR A 178 1.15 -6.90 -5.18
C THR A 178 0.29 -7.80 -6.05
N PHE A 179 -1.01 -7.81 -5.78
CA PHE A 179 -2.04 -8.55 -6.51
C PHE A 179 -2.71 -7.64 -7.52
N ARG A 180 -2.72 -8.07 -8.79
CA ARG A 180 -3.24 -7.30 -9.91
C ARG A 180 -4.14 -8.19 -10.77
N LYS A 181 -5.10 -7.56 -11.45
CA LYS A 181 -5.87 -8.20 -12.51
C LYS A 181 -5.36 -7.68 -13.85
N MET A 182 -5.07 -8.57 -14.78
CA MET A 182 -4.61 -8.20 -16.11
C MET A 182 -5.77 -7.63 -16.95
N ASP A 183 -5.46 -6.69 -17.83
CA ASP A 183 -6.38 -6.30 -18.89
C ASP A 183 -6.60 -7.47 -19.85
N LYS A 184 -7.84 -7.65 -20.32
CA LYS A 184 -8.20 -8.75 -21.23
C LYS A 184 -7.37 -8.73 -22.51
N ALA A 185 -7.04 -7.55 -23.02
CA ALA A 185 -6.22 -7.38 -24.22
C ALA A 185 -4.75 -7.76 -24.01
N LYS A 186 -4.32 -7.91 -22.76
CA LYS A 186 -2.94 -8.13 -22.33
C LYS A 186 -2.69 -9.51 -21.72
N LEU A 187 -3.71 -10.37 -21.72
CA LEU A 187 -3.57 -11.73 -21.22
C LEU A 187 -2.49 -12.50 -22.01
N PRO A 188 -1.68 -13.33 -21.34
CA PRO A 188 -0.76 -14.24 -22.02
C PRO A 188 -1.49 -15.18 -22.98
N ILE A 189 -0.78 -15.61 -24.02
CA ILE A 189 -1.28 -16.58 -24.99
C ILE A 189 -1.54 -17.90 -24.27
N GLY A 190 -2.73 -18.46 -24.45
CA GLY A 190 -3.14 -19.68 -23.76
C GLY A 190 -3.48 -19.48 -22.29
N PHE A 191 -3.70 -18.23 -21.83
CA PHE A 191 -4.14 -17.97 -20.46
C PHE A 191 -5.44 -18.71 -20.14
N VAL A 192 -5.40 -19.48 -19.05
CA VAL A 192 -6.56 -20.19 -18.51
C VAL A 192 -6.95 -19.54 -17.18
N PRO A 193 -8.18 -19.03 -17.02
CA PRO A 193 -8.63 -18.48 -15.75
C PRO A 193 -8.58 -19.53 -14.63
N GLU A 194 -8.01 -19.14 -13.48
CA GLU A 194 -7.92 -20.01 -12.32
C GLU A 194 -9.32 -20.38 -11.80
N PRO A 195 -9.73 -21.67 -11.82
CA PRO A 195 -11.09 -22.08 -11.45
C PRO A 195 -11.46 -21.67 -10.02
N GLY A 196 -10.51 -21.78 -9.09
CA GLY A 196 -10.71 -21.42 -7.68
C GLY A 196 -10.85 -19.92 -7.42
N LEU A 197 -10.63 -19.08 -8.43
CA LEU A 197 -10.78 -17.62 -8.34
C LEU A 197 -11.98 -17.09 -9.12
N GLN A 198 -12.78 -17.96 -9.74
CA GLN A 198 -14.00 -17.55 -10.45
C GLN A 198 -15.19 -17.44 -9.50
N GLY A 199 -16.09 -16.48 -9.80
CA GLY A 199 -17.40 -16.38 -9.13
C GLY A 199 -17.36 -16.11 -7.62
N ILE A 200 -16.25 -15.61 -7.09
CA ILE A 200 -16.12 -15.32 -5.65
C ILE A 200 -17.15 -14.26 -5.25
N GLN A 201 -18.04 -14.63 -4.33
CA GLN A 201 -19.01 -13.70 -3.77
C GLN A 201 -18.46 -13.04 -2.50
N PRO A 202 -18.62 -11.71 -2.34
CA PRO A 202 -18.34 -11.04 -1.08
C PRO A 202 -19.19 -11.61 0.07
N LEU A 203 -18.68 -11.52 1.30
CA LEU A 203 -19.49 -11.86 2.46
C LEU A 203 -20.67 -10.88 2.58
N PRO A 204 -21.88 -11.34 2.92
CA PRO A 204 -22.98 -10.43 3.22
C PRO A 204 -22.58 -9.45 4.32
N TYR A 205 -22.99 -8.19 4.19
CA TYR A 205 -22.97 -7.28 5.34
C TYR A 205 -23.95 -7.82 6.37
N GLU A 206 -23.50 -8.05 7.61
CA GLU A 206 -24.43 -8.23 8.72
C GLU A 206 -25.11 -6.88 8.96
N LEU A 207 -26.29 -6.69 8.37
CA LEU A 207 -27.21 -5.65 8.78
C LEU A 207 -27.64 -6.00 10.20
N ASP A 208 -27.16 -5.20 11.15
CA ASP A 208 -27.51 -5.30 12.56
C ASP A 208 -29.04 -5.10 12.70
N LYS A 209 -29.80 -6.20 12.67
CA LYS A 209 -31.27 -6.21 12.73
C LYS A 209 -31.82 -5.69 14.06
N THR A 210 -30.94 -5.41 15.03
CA THR A 210 -31.28 -4.89 16.36
C THR A 210 -31.80 -3.45 16.36
N ARG A 211 -31.57 -2.66 15.30
CA ARG A 211 -32.07 -1.26 15.22
C ARG A 211 -33.46 -1.08 14.60
N LEU A 212 -34.07 -2.14 14.06
CA LEU A 212 -35.42 -2.08 13.47
C LEU A 212 -36.54 -2.49 14.44
N ASN A 213 -36.19 -2.99 15.64
CA ASN A 213 -37.15 -3.42 16.66
C ASN A 213 -37.14 -2.54 17.91
N SER A 214 -36.74 -1.27 17.81
CA SER A 214 -37.00 -0.30 18.88
C SER A 214 -38.51 -0.03 18.93
N PRO A 215 -39.22 -0.26 20.05
CA PRO A 215 -40.62 0.10 20.16
C PRO A 215 -40.75 1.60 19.97
N LYS A 216 -41.68 2.03 19.10
CA LYS A 216 -42.07 3.44 19.03
C LYS A 216 -42.52 3.87 20.42
N SER A 217 -41.86 4.85 21.02
CA SER A 217 -42.34 5.46 22.25
C SER A 217 -43.66 6.18 21.95
N GLU A 218 -44.74 5.73 22.59
CA GLU A 218 -46.01 6.45 22.59
C GLU A 218 -45.90 7.76 23.38
N PRO A 219 -46.66 8.81 23.00
CA PRO A 219 -46.60 10.10 23.65
C PRO A 219 -47.27 10.05 25.04
N TYR A 220 -46.46 10.17 26.08
CA TYR A 220 -46.94 10.26 27.46
C TYR A 220 -47.64 11.61 27.70
N MET A 221 -48.96 11.62 27.54
CA MET A 221 -49.84 12.62 28.15
C MET A 221 -49.99 12.29 29.64
N LYS A 222 -49.40 13.11 30.52
CA LYS A 222 -49.94 13.30 31.88
C LYS A 222 -50.20 14.76 32.16
N ARG A 223 -51.50 15.04 32.26
CA ARG A 223 -52.11 16.26 32.80
C ARG A 223 -52.15 16.11 34.33
N TRP A 224 -51.68 17.12 35.07
CA TRP A 224 -52.03 17.35 36.48
C TRP A 224 -52.42 18.83 36.66
N PRO A 225 -53.35 19.18 37.59
CA PRO A 225 -54.16 20.37 37.52
C PRO A 225 -53.65 21.57 38.34
N LEU A 226 -54.28 22.69 37.98
CA LEU A 226 -54.34 24.04 38.55
C LEU A 226 -54.12 24.17 40.08
N GLY A 227 -53.33 25.16 40.50
CA GLY A 227 -53.35 25.66 41.88
C GLY A 227 -52.29 26.71 42.27
N LYS A 228 -52.68 27.99 42.13
CA LYS A 228 -52.30 29.18 42.91
C LYS A 228 -50.96 29.92 42.66
N GLU A 229 -51.15 31.09 42.03
CA GLU A 229 -50.69 32.46 42.38
C GLU A 229 -49.28 32.71 42.98
N GLY A 230 -48.54 33.60 42.31
CA GLY A 230 -47.42 34.34 42.88
C GLY A 230 -46.79 35.31 41.87
N LYS A 231 -47.24 36.57 41.88
CA LYS A 231 -46.74 37.72 41.10
C LYS A 231 -45.25 38.04 41.34
N LYS A 232 -44.59 38.57 40.29
CA LYS A 232 -43.65 39.74 40.20
C LYS A 232 -42.61 39.46 39.08
N GLU A 233 -42.66 40.10 37.90
CA GLU A 233 -42.14 41.44 37.56
C GLU A 233 -40.67 41.61 38.01
N GLY A 234 -39.64 41.89 37.21
CA GLY A 234 -39.45 42.22 35.79
C GLY A 234 -37.94 42.48 35.55
N ARG A 235 -37.60 42.97 34.34
CA ARG A 235 -36.32 43.61 33.91
C ARG A 235 -35.12 42.73 33.48
N ARG A 236 -34.88 42.74 32.16
CA ARG A 236 -33.54 42.94 31.52
C ARG A 236 -33.13 44.43 31.70
N PRO A 237 -31.91 44.94 31.35
CA PRO A 237 -30.88 44.38 30.46
C PRO A 237 -29.40 44.65 30.87
N ALA A 238 -28.45 44.21 30.03
CA ALA A 238 -27.40 45.04 29.39
C ALA A 238 -26.03 44.36 29.27
N GLU A 239 -25.40 44.67 28.13
CA GLU A 239 -24.08 44.31 27.65
C GLU A 239 -22.95 44.88 28.53
N ASN A 240 -21.76 44.25 28.51
CA ASN A 240 -20.55 45.02 28.25
C ASN A 240 -19.34 44.19 27.82
N ASP A 241 -18.64 44.82 26.90
CA ASP A 241 -17.38 44.58 26.23
C ASP A 241 -16.19 44.78 27.19
N SER A 242 -15.14 43.94 27.16
CA SER A 242 -13.75 44.38 27.47
C SER A 242 -12.70 43.35 27.04
N GLN A 243 -11.76 43.83 26.23
CA GLN A 243 -10.47 43.24 25.91
C GLN A 243 -9.53 43.20 27.13
N SER A 244 -8.60 42.24 27.16
CA SER A 244 -7.24 42.45 27.70
C SER A 244 -6.28 41.34 27.28
N GLU A 245 -5.18 41.71 26.62
CA GLU A 245 -3.96 40.91 26.48
C GLU A 245 -3.25 40.70 27.85
N PRO A 246 -2.22 39.84 27.90
CA PRO A 246 -0.90 40.43 28.09
C PRO A 246 0.23 39.82 27.25
N TYR A 247 1.11 40.71 26.78
CA TYR A 247 2.52 40.50 26.47
C TYR A 247 3.30 40.03 27.72
N TYR A 248 4.25 39.09 27.56
CA TYR A 248 5.68 39.33 27.82
C TYR A 248 6.57 38.18 27.32
N SER A 249 7.74 38.59 26.86
CA SER A 249 8.86 37.93 26.19
C SER A 249 9.64 36.87 26.98
N GLY A 250 10.43 36.03 26.28
CA GLY A 250 11.73 35.60 26.79
C GLY A 250 12.36 34.31 26.26
N GLN A 251 13.25 34.44 25.25
CA GLN A 251 14.54 33.73 25.09
C GLN A 251 14.62 32.24 24.67
N SER A 252 14.94 32.05 23.38
CA SER A 252 16.16 31.42 22.82
C SER A 252 16.86 30.27 23.56
N ARG A 253 17.06 29.12 22.85
CA ARG A 253 18.34 28.38 22.70
C ARG A 253 18.19 27.13 21.79
N GLN A 254 18.74 27.21 20.58
CA GLN A 254 19.52 26.13 19.88
C GLN A 254 21.02 26.56 19.97
N PRO A 255 22.09 25.83 19.56
CA PRO A 255 22.15 24.64 18.65
C PRO A 255 23.26 23.59 18.97
N ALA A 256 23.38 22.53 18.15
CA ALA A 256 24.63 21.92 17.60
C ALA A 256 24.25 20.65 16.80
N ALA A 257 24.44 20.50 15.48
CA ALA A 257 25.65 20.54 14.63
C ALA A 257 26.65 19.40 14.91
N TYR A 258 26.68 18.37 14.05
CA TYR A 258 27.80 17.43 13.93
C TYR A 258 28.27 17.39 12.47
N GLN A 259 29.50 17.85 12.26
CA GLN A 259 30.25 17.81 11.01
C GLN A 259 31.19 16.59 10.95
N TRP A 260 31.46 16.18 9.72
CA TRP A 260 32.29 15.09 9.24
C TRP A 260 33.77 15.15 9.67
N ARG A 261 34.43 13.99 9.72
CA ARG A 261 35.89 13.88 9.59
C ARG A 261 36.26 12.76 8.62
N ILE A 262 36.84 13.16 7.49
CA ILE A 262 37.58 12.33 6.54
C ILE A 262 38.91 11.93 7.19
N LYS A 263 39.36 10.69 6.93
CA LYS A 263 40.77 10.34 7.00
C LYS A 263 41.12 9.48 5.78
N GLU A 264 41.89 10.06 4.88
CA GLU A 264 42.65 9.37 3.85
C GLU A 264 43.68 8.45 4.52
N ASN A 265 43.96 7.31 3.90
CA ASN A 265 45.28 6.69 3.87
C ASN A 265 45.47 6.09 2.48
N ILE A 266 46.41 6.70 1.76
CA ILE A 266 47.09 6.14 0.59
C ILE A 266 48.09 5.11 1.12
N ASP A 267 48.10 3.91 0.57
CA ASP A 267 49.35 3.19 0.31
C ASP A 267 49.20 2.23 -0.87
N ARG A 268 50.27 2.22 -1.67
CA ARG A 268 50.48 1.52 -2.94
C ARG A 268 50.73 0.02 -2.71
N ALA A 269 50.36 -0.80 -3.68
CA ALA A 269 51.19 -1.92 -4.15
C ALA A 269 50.72 -2.40 -5.53
N ASP A 270 51.64 -2.37 -6.49
CA ASP A 270 51.60 -3.06 -7.77
C ASP A 270 51.58 -4.58 -7.59
N GLY A 271 50.97 -5.30 -8.54
CA GLY A 271 50.97 -6.76 -8.64
C GLY A 271 49.82 -7.32 -9.47
#